data_AF-A0A7S1LY27-F1
#
_entry.id   AF-A0A7S1LY27-F1
#
_cell.length_a   1.000
_cell.length_b   1.000
_cell.length_c   1.000
_cell.angle_alpha   90.00
_cell.angle_beta   90.00
_cell.angle_gamma   90.00
#
_symmetry.space_group_name_H-M   'P 1'
#
loop_
_entity.id
_entity.type
_entity.pdbx_description
1 polymer ?
#
loop_
_entity_poly.entity_id
_entity_poly.type
_entity_poly.pdbx_seq_one_letter_code
_entity_poly.pdbx_strand_id
1 'polypeptide(L)'
;KVPRASSSLPAIFAPPRVASKAMPLSLTSAKDWSEVRTVLRAHCHDFWASSLAHASPLEMAGKLQTMRVEGDMFAEEAFTHAYIMQSKDVKADLNALLDEFGLGLRKMRCSSTATPGHVYLLACRGSASAVAGARAKLTASDKKLSTEERVRRTHLRFEPSTVQAMSQQAKRNQGSFCATSFAGTDLEACKRRVLTFELDGRLVALDYPRCLIAEVPDCREATDRLTREAGLGIRQKNVRSSHTPGCIVLMMPEISAALQAARTAAASSSSAGPRTEGNKRPAPSPVRTGLQSTPAAGGGGGRG
;
A
#
# COMPACT_ATOMS: atom_id res chain seq x y z
N LYS A 1 42.39 -22.66 -1.54
CA LYS A 1 42.27 -21.26 -2.02
C LYS A 1 42.21 -21.30 -3.55
N VAL A 2 41.04 -21.10 -4.15
CA VAL A 2 40.85 -21.15 -5.60
C VAL A 2 40.94 -19.72 -6.16
N PRO A 3 41.74 -19.46 -7.21
CA PRO A 3 41.84 -18.13 -7.79
C PRO A 3 40.56 -17.80 -8.57
N ARG A 4 39.92 -16.66 -8.26
CA ARG A 4 38.80 -16.12 -9.04
C ARG A 4 39.32 -15.56 -10.35
N ALA A 5 38.90 -16.14 -11.47
CA ALA A 5 39.12 -15.61 -12.80
C ALA A 5 38.36 -14.28 -12.96
N SER A 6 39.09 -13.21 -13.30
CA SER A 6 38.51 -11.91 -13.63
C SER A 6 37.95 -11.96 -15.05
N SER A 7 36.63 -12.17 -15.15
CA SER A 7 35.86 -12.01 -16.38
C SER A 7 35.71 -10.53 -16.71
N SER A 8 36.50 -10.03 -17.66
CA SER A 8 36.30 -8.71 -18.27
C SER A 8 35.24 -8.84 -19.37
N LEU A 9 34.00 -8.49 -19.05
CA LEU A 9 32.94 -8.38 -20.05
C LEU A 9 33.22 -7.17 -20.97
N PRO A 10 33.03 -7.30 -22.29
CA PRO A 10 33.24 -6.20 -23.24
C PRO A 10 32.25 -5.07 -22.99
N ALA A 11 32.73 -3.83 -23.08
CA ALA A 11 31.91 -2.63 -22.97
C ALA A 11 30.90 -2.60 -24.13
N ILE A 12 29.62 -2.82 -23.81
CA ILE A 12 28.52 -2.67 -24.75
C ILE A 12 28.38 -1.17 -25.03
N PHE A 13 28.83 -0.73 -26.21
CA PHE A 13 28.62 0.63 -26.69
C PHE A 13 27.11 0.85 -26.88
N ALA A 14 26.54 1.75 -26.07
CA ALA A 14 25.15 2.17 -26.25
C ALA A 14 25.01 2.87 -27.61
N PRO A 15 23.93 2.59 -28.37
CA PRO A 15 23.71 3.23 -29.67
C PRO A 15 23.63 4.76 -29.51
N PRO A 16 24.08 5.53 -30.53
CA PRO A 16 24.02 6.98 -30.50
C PRO A 16 22.58 7.44 -30.30
N ARG A 17 22.35 8.26 -29.26
CA ARG A 17 21.03 8.86 -28.99
C ARG A 17 20.64 9.71 -30.20
N VAL A 18 19.53 9.37 -30.86
CA VAL A 18 18.89 10.24 -31.85
C VAL A 18 18.56 11.55 -31.14
N ALA A 19 19.10 12.67 -31.64
CA ALA A 19 18.92 13.98 -31.03
C ALA A 19 17.45 14.40 -31.14
N SER A 20 16.63 14.02 -30.14
CA SER A 20 15.34 14.64 -29.94
C SER A 20 15.59 16.12 -29.65
N LYS A 21 14.91 17.00 -30.39
CA LYS A 21 14.98 18.46 -30.20
C LYS A 21 14.60 18.79 -28.75
N ALA A 22 15.60 18.92 -27.88
CA ALA A 22 15.41 19.24 -26.48
C ALA A 22 14.76 20.63 -26.41
N MET A 23 13.58 20.71 -25.78
CA MET A 23 12.97 22.01 -25.49
C MET A 23 13.64 22.57 -24.24
N PRO A 24 14.16 23.80 -24.28
CA PRO A 24 14.80 24.38 -23.11
C PRO A 24 13.79 24.49 -21.96
N LEU A 25 14.23 24.09 -20.76
CA LEU A 25 13.44 24.17 -19.55
C LEU A 25 13.19 25.64 -19.18
N SER A 26 11.92 26.07 -19.17
CA SER A 26 11.56 27.44 -18.79
C SER A 26 11.66 27.61 -17.28
N LEU A 27 12.58 28.47 -16.83
CA LEU A 27 12.80 28.73 -15.40
C LEU A 27 11.98 29.93 -14.95
N THR A 28 11.14 29.74 -13.93
CA THR A 28 10.33 30.79 -13.30
C THR A 28 10.68 30.86 -11.82
N SER A 29 11.11 32.04 -11.35
CA SER A 29 11.27 32.27 -9.91
C SER A 29 9.90 32.56 -9.30
N ALA A 30 9.42 31.68 -8.42
CA ALA A 30 8.20 31.92 -7.66
C ALA A 30 8.51 32.86 -6.49
N LYS A 31 7.63 33.85 -6.27
CA LYS A 31 7.80 34.78 -5.14
C LYS A 31 7.43 34.14 -3.80
N ASP A 32 6.41 33.28 -3.84
CA ASP A 32 5.91 32.59 -2.66
C ASP A 32 5.28 31.23 -3.01
N TRP A 33 4.86 30.51 -1.97
CA TRP A 33 4.21 29.22 -2.09
C TRP A 33 2.84 29.26 -2.78
N SER A 34 2.16 30.41 -2.82
CA SER A 34 0.82 30.51 -3.41
C SER A 34 0.85 30.35 -4.93
N GLU A 35 1.88 30.87 -5.60
CA GLU A 35 2.12 30.68 -7.03
C GLU A 35 2.38 29.20 -7.33
N VAL A 36 3.25 28.56 -6.55
CA VAL A 36 3.58 27.12 -6.72
C VAL A 36 2.35 26.24 -6.48
N ARG A 37 1.55 26.54 -5.46
CA ARG A 37 0.28 25.85 -5.17
C ARG A 37 -0.71 25.97 -6.33
N THR A 38 -0.81 27.15 -6.93
CA THR A 38 -1.71 27.39 -8.07
C THR A 38 -1.30 26.52 -9.26
N VAL A 39 0.00 26.43 -9.54
CA VAL A 39 0.55 25.54 -10.57
C VAL A 39 0.26 24.08 -10.25
N LEU A 40 0.55 23.61 -9.03
CA LEU A 40 0.34 22.22 -8.63
C LEU A 40 -1.12 21.78 -8.74
N ARG A 41 -2.06 22.64 -8.33
CA ARG A 41 -3.51 22.36 -8.48
C ARG A 41 -3.91 22.16 -9.93
N ALA A 42 -3.27 22.85 -10.87
CA ALA A 42 -3.54 22.69 -12.30
C ALA A 42 -2.92 21.41 -12.91
N HIS A 43 -1.83 20.89 -12.33
CA HIS A 43 -1.11 19.71 -12.85
C HIS A 43 -1.45 18.40 -12.15
N CYS A 44 -2.30 18.43 -11.12
CA CYS A 44 -2.69 17.26 -10.32
C CYS A 44 -1.45 16.50 -9.80
N HIS A 45 -1.17 15.31 -10.34
CA HIS A 45 -0.08 14.42 -9.92
C HIS A 45 1.11 14.39 -10.90
N ASP A 46 1.03 15.14 -12.01
CA ASP A 46 2.05 15.16 -13.05
C ASP A 46 3.11 16.24 -12.78
N PHE A 47 3.85 16.06 -11.70
CA PHE A 47 4.91 16.99 -11.30
C PHE A 47 6.07 16.28 -10.62
N TRP A 48 7.21 16.96 -10.56
CA TRP A 48 8.39 16.52 -9.81
C TRP A 48 8.88 17.64 -8.88
N ALA A 49 8.77 17.47 -7.57
CA ALA A 49 9.24 18.45 -6.59
C ALA A 49 10.52 17.97 -5.88
N SER A 50 11.51 18.84 -5.71
CA SER A 50 12.76 18.49 -5.04
C SER A 50 13.43 19.75 -4.47
N SER A 51 14.56 19.58 -3.79
CA SER A 51 15.29 20.69 -3.20
C SER A 51 16.79 20.60 -3.44
N LEU A 52 17.45 21.75 -3.37
CA LEU A 52 18.89 21.94 -3.51
C LEU A 52 19.35 22.88 -2.40
N ALA A 53 20.12 22.36 -1.44
CA ALA A 53 20.68 23.15 -0.35
C ALA A 53 21.84 24.03 -0.85
N HIS A 54 21.98 25.23 -0.29
CA HIS A 54 23.08 26.18 -0.54
C HIS A 54 23.33 26.56 -2.00
N ALA A 55 22.42 26.26 -2.92
CA ALA A 55 22.54 26.66 -4.33
C ALA A 55 22.14 28.12 -4.51
N SER A 56 22.86 28.87 -5.35
CA SER A 56 22.42 30.19 -5.81
C SER A 56 21.38 30.07 -6.94
N PRO A 57 20.56 31.11 -7.20
CA PRO A 57 19.62 31.10 -8.32
C PRO A 57 20.28 30.84 -9.69
N LEU A 58 21.52 31.30 -9.90
CA LEU A 58 22.28 31.07 -11.13
C LEU A 58 22.72 29.60 -11.26
N GLU A 59 23.15 28.98 -10.16
CA GLU A 59 23.53 27.56 -10.14
C GLU A 59 22.35 26.64 -10.39
N MET A 60 21.14 27.03 -9.97
CA MET A 60 19.93 26.24 -10.19
C MET A 60 19.71 25.94 -11.67
N ALA A 61 19.94 26.89 -12.57
CA ALA A 61 19.77 26.68 -14.00
C ALA A 61 20.66 25.54 -14.53
N GLY A 62 21.96 25.58 -14.25
CA GLY A 62 22.91 24.54 -14.67
C GLY A 62 22.67 23.19 -13.98
N LYS A 63 22.26 23.21 -12.70
CA LYS A 63 21.93 21.98 -11.97
C LYS A 63 20.67 21.31 -12.52
N LEU A 64 19.64 22.07 -12.88
CA LEU A 64 18.41 21.52 -13.43
C LEU A 64 18.62 20.90 -14.82
N GLN A 65 19.44 21.51 -15.67
CA GLN A 65 19.80 20.94 -16.99
C GLN A 65 20.45 19.56 -16.87
N THR A 66 21.32 19.37 -15.88
CA THR A 66 22.03 18.09 -15.67
C THR A 66 21.30 17.12 -14.75
N MET A 67 20.14 17.53 -14.20
CA MET A 67 19.40 16.71 -13.24
C MET A 67 18.66 15.57 -13.94
N ARG A 68 18.80 14.37 -13.41
CA ARG A 68 17.99 13.21 -13.79
C ARG A 68 16.75 13.10 -12.90
N VAL A 69 15.60 12.85 -13.52
CA VAL A 69 14.32 12.70 -12.81
C VAL A 69 13.94 11.23 -12.68
N GLU A 70 14.04 10.43 -13.73
CA GLU A 70 13.76 8.99 -13.66
C GLU A 70 14.69 8.20 -14.59
N GLY A 71 15.54 7.35 -13.99
CA GLY A 71 16.53 6.58 -14.74
C GLY A 71 17.54 7.49 -15.45
N ASP A 72 17.60 7.39 -16.77
CA ASP A 72 18.49 8.18 -17.63
C ASP A 72 17.79 9.35 -18.33
N MET A 73 16.57 9.70 -17.89
CA MET A 73 15.80 10.85 -18.40
C MET A 73 16.18 12.12 -17.66
N PHE A 74 16.60 13.14 -18.40
CA PHE A 74 16.94 14.45 -17.86
C PHE A 74 15.69 15.30 -17.64
N ALA A 75 15.80 16.30 -16.76
CA ALA A 75 14.70 17.20 -16.44
C ALA A 75 14.16 17.93 -17.68
N GLU A 76 15.04 18.38 -18.57
CA GLU A 76 14.69 19.08 -19.83
C GLU A 76 14.03 18.16 -20.87
N GLU A 77 14.29 16.85 -20.82
CA GLU A 77 13.63 15.85 -21.66
C GLU A 77 12.22 15.52 -21.12
N ALA A 78 12.04 15.66 -19.80
CA ALA A 78 10.83 15.24 -19.09
C ALA A 78 9.79 16.35 -18.94
N PHE A 79 10.24 17.59 -18.74
CA PHE A 79 9.42 18.72 -18.29
C PHE A 79 9.70 19.97 -19.11
N THR A 80 8.70 20.85 -19.22
CA THR A 80 8.84 22.11 -19.96
C THR A 80 9.07 23.32 -19.06
N HIS A 81 8.70 23.24 -17.77
CA HIS A 81 8.79 24.34 -16.82
C HIS A 81 9.44 23.89 -15.52
N ALA A 82 10.23 24.79 -14.92
CA ALA A 82 10.72 24.69 -13.56
C ALA A 82 10.36 25.95 -12.77
N TYR A 83 9.70 25.77 -11.63
CA TYR A 83 9.40 26.83 -10.68
C TYR A 83 10.37 26.71 -9.52
N ILE A 84 11.12 27.78 -9.23
CA ILE A 84 12.17 27.79 -8.22
C ILE A 84 11.77 28.78 -7.14
N MET A 85 11.88 28.38 -5.87
CA MET A 85 11.56 29.23 -4.74
C MET A 85 12.67 29.11 -3.69
N GLN A 86 13.10 30.25 -3.14
CA GLN A 86 14.09 30.29 -2.07
C GLN A 86 13.45 29.88 -0.74
N SER A 87 14.13 29.02 0.01
CA SER A 87 13.66 28.51 1.30
C SER A 87 14.75 28.60 2.36
N LYS A 88 14.35 28.91 3.59
CA LYS A 88 15.22 28.89 4.77
C LYS A 88 15.39 27.47 5.33
N ASP A 89 14.42 26.60 5.08
CA ASP A 89 14.43 25.19 5.45
C ASP A 89 13.82 24.37 4.32
N VAL A 90 14.68 23.94 3.38
CA VAL A 90 14.23 23.22 2.18
C VAL A 90 13.55 21.89 2.51
N LYS A 91 13.85 21.29 3.67
CA LYS A 91 13.28 20.02 4.09
C LYS A 91 11.86 20.22 4.60
N ALA A 92 11.65 21.20 5.47
CA ALA A 92 10.33 21.52 5.99
C ALA A 92 9.38 21.92 4.86
N ASP A 93 9.81 22.86 4.01
CA ASP A 93 8.92 23.40 2.99
C ASP A 93 8.60 22.38 1.88
N LEU A 94 9.59 21.58 1.46
CA LEU A 94 9.34 20.52 0.47
C LEU A 94 8.43 19.44 1.05
N ASN A 95 8.60 19.04 2.32
CA ASN A 95 7.70 18.07 2.93
C ASN A 95 6.28 18.62 3.04
N ALA A 96 6.11 19.88 3.43
CA ALA A 96 4.79 20.52 3.46
C ALA A 96 4.11 20.47 2.08
N LEU A 97 4.86 20.73 1.00
CA LEU A 97 4.35 20.60 -0.36
C LEU A 97 3.96 19.15 -0.71
N LEU A 98 4.79 18.17 -0.36
CA LEU A 98 4.49 16.76 -0.63
C LEU A 98 3.36 16.21 0.26
N ASP A 99 3.15 16.79 1.44
CA ASP A 99 2.03 16.46 2.32
C ASP A 99 0.70 16.99 1.76
N GLU A 100 0.72 18.19 1.16
CA GLU A 100 -0.47 18.80 0.56
C GLU A 100 -0.84 18.19 -0.80
N PHE A 101 0.16 17.93 -1.67
CA PHE A 101 -0.08 17.53 -3.08
C PHE A 101 0.30 16.08 -3.40
N GLY A 102 0.86 15.35 -2.44
CA GLY A 102 1.41 14.01 -2.64
C GLY A 102 2.80 14.02 -3.27
N LEU A 103 3.30 12.83 -3.61
CA LEU A 103 4.64 12.63 -4.16
C LEU A 103 4.78 13.04 -5.63
N GLY A 104 3.66 13.28 -6.31
CA GLY A 104 3.63 13.46 -7.76
C GLY A 104 4.27 12.27 -8.47
N LEU A 105 5.27 12.55 -9.30
CA LEU A 105 6.05 11.55 -10.02
C LEU A 105 7.22 10.98 -9.21
N ARG A 106 7.43 11.35 -7.96
CA ARG A 106 8.53 10.77 -7.17
C ARG A 106 8.19 9.38 -6.64
N LYS A 107 9.21 8.54 -6.51
CA LYS A 107 9.09 7.24 -5.81
C LYS A 107 9.13 7.38 -4.29
N MET A 108 9.85 8.38 -3.81
CA MET A 108 10.12 8.62 -2.40
C MET A 108 10.19 10.12 -2.12
N ARG A 109 9.96 10.48 -0.85
CA ARG A 109 10.22 11.82 -0.34
C ARG A 109 11.69 12.20 -0.53
N CYS A 110 11.96 13.50 -0.58
CA CYS A 110 13.32 13.99 -0.62
C CYS A 110 14.01 13.74 0.74
N SER A 111 15.26 13.28 0.70
CA SER A 111 16.08 13.04 1.88
C SER A 111 16.94 14.26 2.25
N SER A 112 16.49 15.47 1.92
CA SER A 112 17.23 16.70 2.21
C SER A 112 17.37 16.96 3.71
N THR A 113 18.44 17.66 4.07
CA THR A 113 18.67 18.20 5.42
C THR A 113 17.93 19.51 5.61
N ALA A 114 17.60 19.86 6.85
CA ALA A 114 16.97 21.12 7.20
C ALA A 114 18.00 22.26 7.10
N THR A 115 18.15 22.82 5.89
CA THR A 115 19.14 23.84 5.56
C THR A 115 18.58 24.86 4.56
N PRO A 116 19.11 26.09 4.52
CA PRO A 116 18.73 27.06 3.49
C PRO A 116 19.09 26.60 2.08
N GLY A 117 18.30 27.01 1.10
CA GLY A 117 18.52 26.68 -0.30
C GLY A 117 17.31 27.01 -1.16
N HIS A 118 17.05 26.16 -2.15
CA HIS A 118 15.92 26.30 -3.07
C HIS A 118 15.08 25.04 -3.09
N VAL A 119 13.76 25.21 -3.07
CA VAL A 119 12.81 24.17 -3.48
C VAL A 119 12.43 24.45 -4.92
N TYR A 120 12.35 23.40 -5.73
CA TYR A 120 11.97 23.53 -7.12
C TYR A 120 10.94 22.48 -7.51
N LEU A 121 10.11 22.86 -8.48
CA LEU A 121 9.03 22.07 -9.02
C LEU A 121 9.18 21.99 -10.53
N LEU A 122 9.13 20.80 -11.10
CA LEU A 122 9.07 20.58 -12.54
C LEU A 122 7.67 20.15 -12.95
N ALA A 123 7.15 20.73 -14.03
CA ALA A 123 5.84 20.42 -14.59
C ALA A 123 5.79 20.69 -16.11
N CYS A 124 4.77 20.13 -16.77
CA CYS A 124 4.46 20.41 -18.17
C CYS A 124 3.20 21.25 -18.31
N ARG A 125 3.29 22.42 -18.96
CA ARG A 125 2.10 23.23 -19.28
C ARG A 125 1.42 22.72 -20.54
N GLY A 126 0.14 22.37 -20.41
CA GLY A 126 -0.72 21.99 -21.54
C GLY A 126 -0.51 20.57 -22.08
N SER A 127 0.35 19.77 -21.47
CA SER A 127 0.61 18.37 -21.88
C SER A 127 1.05 17.52 -20.69
N ALA A 128 0.97 16.20 -20.85
CA ALA A 128 1.56 15.26 -19.89
C ALA A 128 3.09 15.25 -20.02
N SER A 129 3.81 15.08 -18.90
CA SER A 129 5.25 14.89 -18.91
C SER A 129 5.65 13.59 -19.60
N ALA A 130 6.87 13.53 -20.12
CA ALA A 130 7.39 12.29 -20.72
C ALA A 130 7.45 11.15 -19.68
N VAL A 131 7.67 11.50 -18.41
CA VAL A 131 7.65 10.55 -17.28
C VAL A 131 6.25 9.99 -17.06
N ALA A 132 5.21 10.84 -17.03
CA ALA A 132 3.83 10.39 -16.92
C ALA A 132 3.44 9.49 -18.11
N GLY A 133 3.79 9.87 -19.33
CA GLY A 133 3.56 9.07 -20.53
C GLY A 133 4.27 7.71 -20.51
N ALA A 134 5.51 7.65 -20.03
CA ALA A 134 6.24 6.39 -19.84
C ALA A 134 5.57 5.50 -18.78
N ARG A 135 5.13 6.10 -17.66
CA ARG A 135 4.46 5.38 -16.57
C ARG A 135 3.07 4.90 -16.95
N ALA A 136 2.34 5.58 -17.82
CA ALA A 136 1.02 5.14 -18.29
C ALA A 136 1.06 3.74 -18.95
N LYS A 137 2.22 3.32 -19.45
CA LYS A 137 2.46 1.99 -20.05
C LYS A 137 2.75 0.89 -19.02
N LEU A 138 2.94 1.25 -17.75
CA LEU A 138 3.24 0.31 -16.66
C LEU A 138 1.94 -0.20 -16.03
N THR A 139 1.96 -1.47 -15.63
CA THR A 139 0.84 -2.08 -14.89
C THR A 139 0.72 -1.47 -13.48
N ALA A 140 -0.48 -1.54 -12.88
CA ALA A 140 -0.72 -0.99 -11.54
C ALA A 140 0.14 -1.64 -10.44
N SER A 141 0.67 -2.85 -10.68
CA SER A 141 1.54 -3.59 -9.76
C SER A 141 3.04 -3.34 -9.99
N ASP A 142 3.43 -2.56 -11.01
CA ASP A 142 4.83 -2.38 -11.35
C ASP A 142 5.61 -1.69 -10.20
N LYS A 143 6.74 -2.30 -9.80
CA LYS A 143 7.59 -1.84 -8.70
C LYS A 143 8.27 -0.50 -8.99
N LYS A 144 8.30 -0.05 -10.24
CA LYS A 144 8.80 1.28 -10.63
C LYS A 144 7.81 2.38 -10.23
N LEU A 145 6.52 2.08 -10.06
CA LEU A 145 5.54 3.05 -9.59
C LEU A 145 5.71 3.33 -8.09
N SER A 146 5.46 4.58 -7.68
CA SER A 146 5.41 4.93 -6.26
C SER A 146 4.22 4.23 -5.58
N THR A 147 4.30 4.02 -4.27
CA THR A 147 3.16 3.41 -3.56
C THR A 147 1.89 4.24 -3.71
N GLU A 148 1.99 5.56 -3.71
CA GLU A 148 0.84 6.46 -3.93
C GLU A 148 0.25 6.30 -5.33
N GLU A 149 1.08 6.23 -6.38
CA GLU A 149 0.60 5.97 -7.75
C GLU A 149 -0.07 4.59 -7.85
N ARG A 150 0.46 3.58 -7.17
CA ARG A 150 -0.19 2.25 -7.09
C ARG A 150 -1.54 2.32 -6.38
N VAL A 151 -1.68 3.14 -5.32
CA VAL A 151 -2.98 3.41 -4.69
C VAL A 151 -3.94 4.05 -5.68
N ARG A 152 -3.50 5.02 -6.47
CA ARG A 152 -4.36 5.70 -7.45
C ARG A 152 -4.79 4.80 -8.60
N ARG A 153 -3.96 3.83 -9.00
CA ARG A 153 -4.25 2.91 -10.13
C ARG A 153 -4.94 1.62 -9.74
N THR A 154 -5.00 1.29 -8.44
CA THR A 154 -5.61 0.04 -8.01
C THR A 154 -7.13 0.07 -8.23
N HIS A 155 -7.70 -1.08 -8.54
CA HIS A 155 -9.15 -1.27 -8.54
C HIS A 155 -9.68 -1.67 -7.15
N LEU A 156 -8.78 -1.83 -6.16
CA LEU A 156 -9.13 -2.20 -4.80
C LEU A 156 -9.87 -1.06 -4.09
N ARG A 157 -11.11 -1.32 -3.67
CA ARG A 157 -11.93 -0.39 -2.90
C ARG A 157 -11.62 -0.52 -1.41
N PHE A 158 -11.13 0.55 -0.81
CA PHE A 158 -10.88 0.64 0.62
C PHE A 158 -12.09 1.22 1.36
N GLU A 159 -12.62 0.47 2.32
CA GLU A 159 -13.77 0.86 3.12
C GLU A 159 -13.38 0.88 4.61
N PRO A 160 -13.36 2.06 5.27
CA PRO A 160 -13.27 2.12 6.72
C PRO A 160 -14.41 1.32 7.36
N SER A 161 -14.09 0.52 8.36
CA SER A 161 -15.03 -0.40 9.00
C SER A 161 -14.73 -0.59 10.47
N THR A 162 -15.56 -1.38 11.16
CA THR A 162 -15.34 -1.79 12.54
C THR A 162 -15.04 -3.28 12.60
N VAL A 163 -14.35 -3.73 13.66
CA VAL A 163 -14.05 -5.16 13.86
C VAL A 163 -15.33 -6.01 13.84
N GLN A 164 -16.43 -5.51 14.40
CA GLN A 164 -17.72 -6.21 14.40
C GLN A 164 -18.29 -6.37 12.98
N ALA A 165 -18.28 -5.30 12.18
CA ALA A 165 -18.75 -5.36 10.79
C ALA A 165 -17.86 -6.29 9.94
N MET A 166 -16.55 -6.24 10.15
CA MET A 166 -15.59 -7.16 9.52
C MET A 166 -15.88 -8.61 9.89
N SER A 167 -16.12 -8.93 11.17
CA SER A 167 -16.51 -10.28 11.60
C SER A 167 -17.79 -10.77 10.91
N GLN A 168 -18.80 -9.91 10.77
CA GLN A 168 -20.05 -10.27 10.07
C GLN A 168 -19.81 -10.56 8.58
N GLN A 169 -19.01 -9.72 7.91
CA GLN A 169 -18.66 -9.92 6.49
C GLN A 169 -17.82 -11.17 6.28
N ALA A 170 -16.85 -11.42 7.17
CA ALA A 170 -16.02 -12.62 7.16
C ALA A 170 -16.87 -13.90 7.36
N LYS A 171 -17.82 -13.89 8.30
CA LYS A 171 -18.78 -15.01 8.50
C LYS A 171 -19.62 -15.31 7.25
N ARG A 172 -20.07 -14.27 6.53
CA ARG A 172 -20.81 -14.44 5.26
C ARG A 172 -19.94 -15.01 4.13
N ASN A 173 -18.62 -14.89 4.25
CA ASN A 173 -17.64 -15.27 3.23
C ASN A 173 -16.62 -16.28 3.75
N GLN A 174 -17.07 -17.18 4.64
CA GLN A 174 -16.21 -18.20 5.22
C GLN A 174 -15.43 -18.96 4.15
N GLY A 175 -14.13 -19.11 4.40
CA GLY A 175 -13.20 -19.83 3.53
C GLY A 175 -12.73 -19.06 2.29
N SER A 176 -13.25 -17.86 1.99
CA SER A 176 -12.86 -17.11 0.78
C SER A 176 -12.22 -15.74 1.05
N PHE A 177 -12.38 -15.20 2.26
CA PHE A 177 -11.72 -13.95 2.66
C PHE A 177 -10.25 -14.15 3.03
N CYS A 178 -9.46 -13.07 2.98
CA CYS A 178 -8.12 -13.02 3.55
C CYS A 178 -8.04 -11.90 4.60
N ALA A 179 -7.57 -12.22 5.81
CA ALA A 179 -7.38 -11.25 6.88
C ALA A 179 -5.90 -11.06 7.21
N THR A 180 -5.50 -9.83 7.52
CA THR A 180 -4.15 -9.50 8.01
C THR A 180 -4.21 -8.31 8.96
N SER A 181 -3.10 -7.99 9.61
CA SER A 181 -2.98 -6.85 10.52
C SER A 181 -1.67 -6.10 10.31
N PHE A 182 -1.70 -4.79 10.45
CA PHE A 182 -0.56 -3.91 10.37
C PHE A 182 -0.43 -3.09 11.66
N ALA A 183 0.49 -3.51 12.52
CA ALA A 183 0.84 -2.81 13.75
C ALA A 183 1.56 -1.48 13.46
N GLY A 184 1.29 -0.47 14.31
CA GLY A 184 1.93 0.84 14.27
C GLY A 184 1.59 1.68 13.04
N THR A 185 0.46 1.42 12.38
CA THR A 185 0.06 2.13 11.15
C THR A 185 -1.35 2.68 11.25
N ASP A 186 -1.51 3.93 10.81
CA ASP A 186 -2.80 4.55 10.56
C ASP A 186 -3.48 4.00 9.30
N LEU A 187 -4.72 4.44 9.07
CA LEU A 187 -5.54 4.05 7.91
C LEU A 187 -4.84 4.26 6.56
N GLU A 188 -4.19 5.41 6.34
CA GLU A 188 -3.57 5.75 5.05
C GLU A 188 -2.29 4.95 4.79
N ALA A 189 -1.46 4.76 5.82
CA ALA A 189 -0.31 3.87 5.77
C ALA A 189 -0.74 2.41 5.58
N CYS A 190 -1.85 2.01 6.18
CA CYS A 190 -2.44 0.68 6.00
C CYS A 190 -2.84 0.45 4.54
N LYS A 191 -3.59 1.37 3.90
CA LYS A 191 -3.94 1.29 2.47
C LYS A 191 -2.71 1.07 1.59
N ARG A 192 -1.64 1.84 1.84
CA ARG A 192 -0.36 1.70 1.14
C ARG A 192 0.29 0.32 1.32
N ARG A 193 0.25 -0.24 2.54
CA ARG A 193 0.79 -1.58 2.83
C ARG A 193 -0.01 -2.69 2.17
N VAL A 194 -1.34 -2.60 2.15
CA VAL A 194 -2.21 -3.60 1.51
C VAL A 194 -1.85 -3.80 0.04
N LEU A 195 -1.55 -2.74 -0.69
CA LEU A 195 -1.23 -2.83 -2.13
C LEU A 195 0.10 -3.52 -2.44
N THR A 196 0.98 -3.57 -1.46
CA THR A 196 2.26 -4.28 -1.55
C THR A 196 2.22 -5.62 -0.83
N PHE A 197 1.08 -5.99 -0.25
CA PHE A 197 0.95 -7.23 0.49
C PHE A 197 0.87 -8.40 -0.49
N GLU A 198 1.80 -9.32 -0.35
CA GLU A 198 1.84 -10.55 -1.13
C GLU A 198 1.37 -11.72 -0.25
N LEU A 199 0.48 -12.53 -0.81
CA LEU A 199 0.07 -13.81 -0.26
C LEU A 199 0.43 -14.89 -1.28
N ASP A 200 1.23 -15.87 -0.85
CA ASP A 200 1.70 -16.96 -1.70
C ASP A 200 2.36 -16.47 -3.01
N GLY A 201 3.12 -15.37 -2.91
CA GLY A 201 3.85 -14.76 -4.03
C GLY A 201 2.99 -13.93 -5.00
N ARG A 202 1.71 -13.70 -4.69
CA ARG A 202 0.79 -12.90 -5.50
C ARG A 202 0.30 -11.67 -4.72
N LEU A 203 0.16 -10.55 -5.42
CA LEU A 203 -0.36 -9.32 -4.82
C LEU A 203 -1.85 -9.46 -4.56
N VAL A 204 -2.26 -9.32 -3.29
CA VAL A 204 -3.67 -9.43 -2.89
C VAL A 204 -4.57 -8.42 -3.60
N ALA A 205 -4.04 -7.25 -3.97
CA ALA A 205 -4.79 -6.21 -4.64
C ALA A 205 -5.30 -6.62 -6.03
N LEU A 206 -4.78 -7.73 -6.60
CA LEU A 206 -5.23 -8.29 -7.87
C LEU A 206 -6.40 -9.28 -7.69
N ASP A 207 -6.43 -10.00 -6.58
CA ASP A 207 -7.40 -11.08 -6.33
C ASP A 207 -8.63 -10.60 -5.52
N TYR A 208 -8.48 -9.48 -4.80
CA TYR A 208 -9.47 -8.95 -3.89
C TYR A 208 -9.85 -7.53 -4.28
N PRO A 209 -11.04 -7.28 -4.86
CA PRO A 209 -11.47 -5.94 -5.27
C PRO A 209 -11.99 -5.07 -4.12
N ARG A 210 -12.24 -5.66 -2.94
CA ARG A 210 -12.79 -4.95 -1.77
C ARG A 210 -11.98 -5.24 -0.52
N CYS A 211 -11.66 -4.19 0.23
CA CYS A 211 -10.81 -4.23 1.42
C CYS A 211 -11.44 -3.40 2.54
N LEU A 212 -11.85 -4.07 3.62
CA LEU A 212 -12.29 -3.39 4.84
C LEU A 212 -11.09 -3.13 5.74
N ILE A 213 -10.99 -1.92 6.30
CA ILE A 213 -9.91 -1.53 7.22
C ILE A 213 -10.54 -1.00 8.52
N ALA A 214 -10.10 -1.53 9.66
CA ALA A 214 -10.46 -1.01 10.98
C ALA A 214 -9.21 -0.62 11.76
N GLU A 215 -9.16 0.63 12.23
CA GLU A 215 -8.17 1.07 13.22
C GLU A 215 -8.54 0.49 14.59
N VAL A 216 -7.56 -0.09 15.29
CA VAL A 216 -7.75 -0.80 16.55
C VAL A 216 -6.67 -0.42 17.56
N PRO A 217 -6.99 -0.35 18.87
CA PRO A 217 -6.02 -0.08 19.92
C PRO A 217 -5.06 -1.25 20.18
N ASP A 218 -5.49 -2.49 19.88
CA ASP A 218 -4.66 -3.69 19.98
C ASP A 218 -4.89 -4.59 18.75
N CYS A 219 -3.88 -4.67 17.87
CA CYS A 219 -3.93 -5.52 16.68
C CYS A 219 -4.02 -7.02 17.02
N ARG A 220 -3.40 -7.48 18.11
CA ARG A 220 -3.41 -8.89 18.49
C ARG A 220 -4.79 -9.32 18.95
N GLU A 221 -5.37 -8.58 19.89
CA GLU A 221 -6.69 -8.88 20.42
C GLU A 221 -7.75 -8.89 19.31
N ALA A 222 -7.79 -7.86 18.48
CA ALA A 222 -8.81 -7.75 17.45
C ALA A 222 -8.62 -8.80 16.32
N THR A 223 -7.38 -9.23 16.05
CA THR A 223 -7.09 -10.32 15.09
C THR A 223 -7.51 -11.67 15.64
N ASP A 224 -7.21 -11.93 16.93
CA ASP A 224 -7.61 -13.15 17.61
C ASP A 224 -9.13 -13.24 17.72
N ARG A 225 -9.81 -12.11 17.97
CA ARG A 225 -11.28 -12.01 17.96
C ARG A 225 -11.86 -12.32 16.59
N LEU A 226 -11.38 -11.68 15.53
CA LEU A 226 -11.84 -11.95 14.16
C LEU A 226 -11.65 -13.43 13.79
N THR A 227 -10.49 -14.00 14.14
CA THR A 227 -10.15 -15.41 13.89
C THR A 227 -11.07 -16.35 14.66
N ARG A 228 -11.35 -16.08 15.94
CA ARG A 228 -12.25 -16.89 16.76
C ARG A 228 -13.69 -16.84 16.24
N GLU A 229 -14.14 -15.68 15.78
CA GLU A 229 -15.52 -15.49 15.35
C GLU A 229 -15.79 -15.98 13.92
N ALA A 230 -14.83 -15.81 12.99
CA ALA A 230 -15.04 -16.05 11.56
C ALA A 230 -14.09 -17.08 10.93
N GLY A 231 -13.09 -17.57 11.68
CA GLY A 231 -12.05 -18.48 11.18
C GLY A 231 -10.89 -17.77 10.49
N LEU A 232 -10.03 -18.54 9.82
CA LEU A 232 -8.81 -18.05 9.16
C LEU A 232 -9.00 -17.61 7.70
N GLY A 233 -10.21 -17.77 7.15
CA GLY A 233 -10.48 -17.53 5.74
C GLY A 233 -9.66 -18.49 4.87
N ILE A 234 -8.95 -17.96 3.88
CA ILE A 234 -8.07 -18.74 3.00
C ILE A 234 -6.71 -19.09 3.62
N ARG A 235 -6.34 -18.50 4.77
CA ARG A 235 -4.99 -18.71 5.34
C ARG A 235 -4.91 -20.05 6.04
N GLN A 236 -3.78 -20.73 5.86
CA GLN A 236 -3.47 -21.97 6.59
C GLN A 236 -2.93 -21.73 8.00
N LYS A 237 -2.45 -20.52 8.28
CA LYS A 237 -1.78 -20.16 9.54
C LYS A 237 -2.38 -18.89 10.12
N ASN A 238 -2.38 -18.81 11.44
CA ASN A 238 -2.77 -17.62 12.19
C ASN A 238 -1.97 -16.39 11.73
N VAL A 239 -2.64 -15.25 11.69
CA VAL A 239 -2.01 -13.95 11.42
C VAL A 239 -1.09 -13.62 12.60
N ARG A 240 0.18 -13.33 12.32
CA ARG A 240 1.11 -12.87 13.34
C ARG A 240 0.87 -11.39 13.60
N SER A 241 0.47 -11.07 14.82
CA SER A 241 0.14 -9.71 15.26
C SER A 241 0.75 -9.44 16.64
N SER A 242 1.01 -8.16 16.92
CA SER A 242 1.56 -7.65 18.18
C SER A 242 0.51 -6.88 18.99
N HIS A 243 0.72 -6.79 20.31
CA HIS A 243 -0.09 -6.00 21.24
C HIS A 243 0.22 -4.50 21.12
N THR A 244 -0.12 -3.94 19.97
CA THR A 244 0.16 -2.55 19.62
C THR A 244 -1.01 -1.97 18.81
N PRO A 245 -1.28 -0.66 18.91
CA PRO A 245 -2.26 0.00 18.05
C PRO A 245 -1.90 -0.15 16.57
N GLY A 246 -2.90 -0.16 15.70
CA GLY A 246 -2.71 -0.24 14.25
C GLY A 246 -3.99 -0.52 13.50
N CYS A 247 -3.90 -1.25 12.40
CA CYS A 247 -5.04 -1.57 11.53
C CYS A 247 -5.23 -3.09 11.37
N ILE A 248 -6.48 -3.53 11.32
CA ILE A 248 -6.86 -4.85 10.81
C ILE A 248 -7.47 -4.68 9.43
N VAL A 249 -7.16 -5.64 8.55
CA VAL A 249 -7.57 -5.64 7.16
C VAL A 249 -8.30 -6.93 6.84
N LEU A 250 -9.46 -6.82 6.19
CA LEU A 250 -10.22 -7.92 5.64
C LEU A 250 -10.42 -7.71 4.14
N MET A 251 -9.78 -8.55 3.35
CA MET A 251 -9.85 -8.56 1.89
C MET A 251 -10.89 -9.58 1.46
N MET A 252 -11.80 -9.14 0.59
CA MET A 252 -12.99 -9.87 0.20
C MET A 252 -12.98 -10.10 -1.31
N PRO A 253 -13.11 -11.36 -1.77
CA PRO A 253 -13.13 -11.64 -3.19
C PRO A 253 -14.40 -11.06 -3.80
N GLU A 254 -14.41 -10.90 -5.12
CA GLU A 254 -15.66 -10.64 -5.81
C GLU A 254 -16.54 -11.88 -5.65
N ILE A 255 -17.66 -11.74 -4.94
CA ILE A 255 -18.64 -12.81 -4.90
C ILE A 255 -19.34 -12.77 -6.24
N SER A 256 -19.02 -13.70 -7.14
CA SER A 256 -19.71 -13.75 -8.43
C SER A 256 -21.22 -13.85 -8.20
N ALA A 257 -22.01 -13.15 -9.02
CA ALA A 257 -23.47 -13.17 -8.92
C ALA A 257 -24.01 -14.61 -8.98
N ALA A 258 -23.34 -15.49 -9.73
CA ALA A 258 -23.65 -16.92 -9.78
C ALA A 258 -23.44 -17.62 -8.43
N LEU A 259 -22.36 -17.31 -7.69
CA LEU A 259 -22.11 -17.87 -6.36
C LEU A 259 -23.10 -17.33 -5.33
N GLN A 260 -23.51 -16.06 -5.47
CA GLN A 260 -24.60 -15.49 -4.66
C GLN A 260 -25.92 -16.21 -4.95
N ALA A 261 -26.27 -16.39 -6.23
CA ALA A 261 -27.50 -17.07 -6.64
C ALA A 261 -27.55 -18.52 -6.15
N ALA A 262 -26.45 -19.27 -6.29
CA ALA A 262 -26.34 -20.65 -5.81
C ALA A 262 -26.50 -20.74 -4.28
N ARG A 263 -25.93 -19.80 -3.53
CA ARG A 263 -26.10 -19.73 -2.07
C ARG A 263 -27.53 -19.42 -1.66
N THR A 264 -28.18 -18.49 -2.36
CA THR A 264 -29.59 -18.16 -2.11
C THR A 264 -30.50 -19.35 -2.41
N ALA A 265 -30.22 -20.10 -3.49
CA ALA A 265 -30.96 -21.32 -3.85
C ALA A 265 -30.75 -22.47 -2.84
N ALA A 266 -29.55 -22.61 -2.28
CA ALA A 266 -29.27 -23.61 -1.24
C ALA A 266 -29.91 -23.24 0.11
N ALA A 267 -29.98 -21.95 0.44
CA ALA A 267 -30.65 -21.49 1.66
C ALA A 267 -32.17 -21.73 1.60
N SER A 268 -32.80 -21.51 0.45
CA SER A 268 -34.24 -21.74 0.28
C SER A 268 -34.62 -23.23 0.32
N SER A 269 -33.76 -24.13 -0.18
CA SER A 269 -34.01 -25.58 -0.14
C SER A 269 -33.86 -26.22 1.24
N SER A 270 -33.13 -25.57 2.17
CA SER A 270 -32.93 -26.07 3.55
C SER A 270 -34.11 -25.84 4.50
N SER A 271 -35.16 -25.13 4.07
CA SER A 271 -36.36 -24.86 4.88
C SER A 271 -37.48 -25.91 4.76
N ALA A 272 -37.34 -26.88 3.85
CA ALA A 272 -38.26 -28.00 3.72
C ALA A 272 -37.85 -29.14 4.66
N GLY A 273 -38.04 -28.93 5.97
CA GLY A 273 -37.85 -29.99 6.96
C GLY A 273 -38.84 -31.16 6.71
N PRO A 274 -38.39 -32.42 6.72
CA PRO A 274 -39.28 -33.56 6.72
C PRO A 274 -40.15 -33.52 7.99
N ARG A 275 -41.46 -33.56 7.82
CA ARG A 275 -42.42 -33.83 8.90
C ARG A 275 -42.00 -35.12 9.60
N THR A 276 -41.55 -35.01 10.84
CA THR A 276 -41.33 -36.16 11.74
C THR A 276 -42.66 -36.84 12.03
N GLU A 277 -42.91 -37.98 11.37
CA GLU A 277 -43.76 -39.02 11.92
C GLU A 277 -43.05 -39.67 13.12
N GLY A 278 -43.87 -40.01 14.12
CA GLY A 278 -43.47 -40.21 15.50
C GLY A 278 -42.44 -41.32 15.73
N ASN A 279 -41.51 -41.05 16.65
CA ASN A 279 -40.67 -42.09 17.22
C ASN A 279 -40.86 -42.14 18.74
N LYS A 280 -41.22 -43.33 19.22
CA LYS A 280 -41.52 -43.67 20.61
C LYS A 280 -40.26 -43.54 21.47
N ARG A 281 -40.42 -42.93 22.66
CA ARG A 281 -39.45 -42.93 23.76
C ARG A 281 -39.06 -44.36 24.18
N PRO A 282 -37.78 -44.69 24.31
CA PRO A 282 -37.29 -45.67 25.27
C PRO A 282 -36.95 -45.00 26.60
N ALA A 283 -37.13 -45.76 27.67
CA ALA A 283 -37.00 -45.38 29.07
C ALA A 283 -35.56 -44.99 29.50
N PRO A 284 -35.41 -44.23 30.60
CA PRO A 284 -34.11 -43.87 31.15
C PRO A 284 -33.51 -45.02 31.99
N SER A 285 -32.24 -45.34 31.74
CA SER A 285 -31.43 -46.23 32.57
C SER A 285 -30.34 -45.45 33.32
N PRO A 286 -29.88 -45.94 34.48
CA PRO A 286 -29.47 -45.11 35.60
C PRO A 286 -28.00 -44.66 35.56
N VAL A 287 -27.81 -43.56 36.29
CA VAL A 287 -26.58 -42.90 36.70
C VAL A 287 -25.55 -43.89 37.24
N ARG A 288 -24.33 -43.86 36.69
CA ARG A 288 -23.15 -44.48 37.31
C ARG A 288 -22.19 -43.38 37.74
N THR A 289 -22.29 -43.02 39.01
CA THR A 289 -21.37 -42.19 39.77
C THR A 289 -20.04 -42.94 39.91
N GLY A 290 -19.02 -42.49 39.19
CA GLY A 290 -17.64 -42.95 39.35
C GLY A 290 -16.77 -41.83 39.90
N LEU A 291 -16.64 -41.78 41.23
CA LEU A 291 -15.55 -41.08 41.90
C LEU A 291 -14.22 -41.74 41.48
N GLN A 292 -13.27 -40.96 40.96
CA GLN A 292 -11.85 -41.20 41.21
C GLN A 292 -11.16 -39.86 41.51
N SER A 293 -11.06 -39.61 42.80
CA SER A 293 -10.00 -38.83 43.43
C SER A 293 -8.65 -39.53 43.25
N THR A 294 -7.57 -38.79 42.99
CA THR A 294 -6.28 -38.85 43.72
C THR A 294 -5.26 -37.84 43.13
N PRO A 295 -4.17 -37.50 43.87
CA PRO A 295 -3.64 -36.14 43.94
C PRO A 295 -2.19 -35.96 43.42
N ALA A 296 -1.80 -34.69 43.37
CA ALA A 296 -0.51 -34.10 43.77
C ALA A 296 0.83 -34.49 43.08
N ALA A 297 1.76 -33.54 43.23
CA ALA A 297 3.18 -33.50 42.86
C ALA A 297 3.45 -33.15 41.38
N GLY A 298 4.35 -32.23 41.04
CA GLY A 298 5.37 -31.52 41.81
C GLY A 298 6.49 -31.09 40.84
N GLY A 299 7.23 -30.04 41.22
CA GLY A 299 8.47 -29.61 40.55
C GLY A 299 8.25 -28.57 39.44
N GLY A 300 8.90 -27.41 39.42
CA GLY A 300 10.18 -27.05 40.01
C GLY A 300 11.20 -26.79 38.89
N GLY A 301 11.80 -25.60 38.90
CA GLY A 301 12.93 -25.23 38.04
C GLY A 301 12.52 -24.74 36.65
N GLY A 302 13.13 -23.73 36.07
CA GLY A 302 14.36 -23.04 36.43
C GLY A 302 14.64 -21.95 35.41
N ARG A 303 15.53 -21.06 35.82
CA ARG A 303 16.04 -19.88 35.12
C ARG A 303 16.64 -20.18 33.75
N GLY A 304 16.57 -19.17 32.88
CA GLY A 304 17.31 -18.99 31.63
C GLY A 304 17.00 -17.61 31.09
#